data_AF-A0A2M8NF85-F1
#
_entry.id   AF-A0A2M8NF85-F1
#
_cell.length_a   1.000
_cell.length_b   1.000
_cell.length_c   1.000
_cell.angle_alpha   90.00
_cell.angle_beta   90.00
_cell.angle_gamma   90.00
#
_symmetry.space_group_name_H-M   'P 1'
#
loop_
_entity.id
_entity.type
_entity.pdbx_description
1 polymer ?
#
loop_
_entity_poly.entity_id
_entity_poly.type
_entity_poly.pdbx_seq_one_letter_code
_entity_poly.pdbx_strand_id
1 'polypeptide(L)'
;MTAAALLEENSDPDEHDIKVALKDTYCRCTGYTSVINAIRSAAAVKRGEMPLPPNEPEVSEPLKHISVSEPVQDIEDRVTGRAKYTDDYVFEGMLFGRTLRARYPHARILRIDTSAAKALPGVRAVLTADDVPGENIHGLVYLDWDV
;
A
#
# COMPACT_ATOMS: atom_id res chain seq x y z
N MET A 1 -14.86 6.75 2.02
CA MET A 1 -15.68 6.54 3.23
C MET A 1 -15.57 7.73 4.18
N THR A 2 -14.43 7.98 4.83
CA THR A 2 -14.24 9.10 5.78
C THR A 2 -14.65 10.47 5.22
N ALA A 3 -14.14 10.83 4.04
CA ALA A 3 -14.49 12.10 3.39
C ALA A 3 -15.97 12.20 3.01
N ALA A 4 -16.60 11.08 2.61
CA ALA A 4 -18.02 11.08 2.27
C ALA A 4 -18.88 11.37 3.51
N ALA A 5 -18.56 10.70 4.64
CA ALA A 5 -19.22 10.94 5.92
C ALA A 5 -19.03 12.38 6.41
N LEU A 6 -17.81 12.93 6.33
CA LEU A 6 -17.57 14.35 6.61
C LEU A 6 -18.49 15.26 5.79
N LEU A 7 -18.59 15.01 4.48
CA LEU A 7 -19.40 15.85 3.59
C LEU A 7 -20.90 15.66 3.76
N GLU A 8 -21.36 14.56 4.38
CA GLU A 8 -22.75 14.37 4.79
C GLU A 8 -23.11 15.24 5.98
N GLU A 9 -22.19 15.43 6.92
CA GLU A 9 -22.39 16.25 8.12
C GLU A 9 -22.10 17.74 7.88
N ASN A 10 -21.03 18.05 7.15
CA ASN A 10 -20.61 19.40 6.80
C ASN A 10 -20.36 19.51 5.29
N SER A 11 -21.25 20.18 4.57
CA SER A 11 -21.16 20.37 3.12
C SER A 11 -20.10 21.38 2.67
N ASP A 12 -19.49 22.13 3.59
CA ASP A 12 -18.42 23.08 3.29
C ASP A 12 -17.34 23.09 4.40
N PRO A 13 -16.59 21.99 4.56
CA PRO A 13 -15.59 21.87 5.60
C PRO A 13 -14.35 22.69 5.28
N ASP A 14 -13.79 23.34 6.30
CA ASP A 14 -12.52 24.03 6.15
C ASP A 14 -11.33 23.04 6.18
N GLU A 15 -10.10 23.55 6.08
CA GLU A 15 -8.93 22.66 6.13
C GLU A 15 -8.78 21.91 7.45
N HIS A 16 -9.15 22.56 8.55
CA HIS A 16 -9.03 21.99 9.87
C HIS A 16 -10.00 20.81 10.02
N ASP A 17 -11.26 21.00 9.63
CA ASP A 17 -12.28 19.97 9.61
C ASP A 17 -11.83 18.74 8.82
N ILE A 18 -11.29 18.96 7.61
CA ILE A 18 -10.79 17.87 6.76
C ILE A 18 -9.62 17.14 7.44
N LYS A 19 -8.66 17.88 8.00
CA LYS A 19 -7.50 17.28 8.70
C LYS A 19 -7.91 16.48 9.93
N VAL A 20 -8.86 16.99 10.70
CA VAL A 20 -9.42 16.29 11.87
C VAL A 20 -10.14 15.02 11.44
N ALA A 21 -10.94 15.08 10.38
CA ALA A 21 -11.61 13.89 9.82
C ALA A 21 -10.61 12.84 9.32
N LEU A 22 -9.50 13.26 8.71
CA LEU A 22 -8.48 12.36 8.15
C LEU A 22 -7.42 11.90 9.18
N LYS A 23 -7.51 12.27 10.45
CA LYS A 23 -6.45 12.02 11.46
C LYS A 23 -6.00 10.55 11.56
N ASP A 24 -6.89 9.61 11.27
CA ASP A 24 -6.67 8.15 11.32
C ASP A 24 -6.65 7.51 9.93
N THR A 25 -6.62 8.32 8.85
CA THR A 25 -6.52 7.86 7.46
C THR A 25 -5.12 8.11 6.94
N TYR A 26 -4.23 7.11 7.02
CA TYR A 26 -2.84 7.28 6.63
C TYR A 26 -2.61 7.17 5.12
N CYS A 27 -1.92 8.16 4.55
CA CYS A 27 -1.44 8.11 3.18
C CYS A 27 0.07 8.34 3.13
N ARG A 28 0.82 7.41 2.53
CA ARG A 28 2.28 7.52 2.40
C ARG A 28 2.75 8.14 1.07
N CYS A 29 1.84 8.31 0.10
CA CYS A 29 2.20 8.70 -1.27
C CYS A 29 2.07 10.20 -1.52
N THR A 30 1.01 10.84 -1.02
CA THR A 30 0.59 12.17 -1.51
C THR A 30 0.96 13.34 -0.60
N GLY A 31 1.36 13.06 0.65
CA GLY A 31 1.52 14.11 1.66
C GLY A 31 0.22 14.85 2.00
N TYR A 32 -0.95 14.26 1.69
CA TYR A 32 -2.32 14.77 1.94
C TYR A 32 -2.80 15.96 1.10
N THR A 33 -1.92 16.78 0.50
CA THR A 33 -2.35 17.98 -0.23
C THR A 33 -3.34 17.67 -1.36
N SER A 34 -3.06 16.68 -2.20
CA SER A 34 -3.98 16.30 -3.28
C SER A 34 -5.30 15.70 -2.77
N VAL A 35 -5.27 15.02 -1.62
CA VAL A 35 -6.47 14.45 -0.97
C VAL A 35 -7.36 15.57 -0.44
N ILE A 36 -6.78 16.54 0.27
CA ILE A 36 -7.51 17.70 0.79
C ILE A 36 -8.16 18.48 -0.35
N ASN A 37 -7.42 18.73 -1.44
CA ASN A 37 -7.94 19.41 -2.61
C ASN A 37 -9.08 18.63 -3.28
N ALA A 38 -8.97 17.30 -3.37
CA ALA A 38 -10.04 16.46 -3.90
C ALA A 38 -11.31 16.52 -3.03
N ILE A 39 -11.18 16.54 -1.70
CA ILE A 39 -12.31 16.67 -0.77
C ILE A 39 -13.00 18.03 -0.94
N ARG A 40 -12.23 19.12 -1.00
CA ARG A 40 -12.78 20.46 -1.28
C ARG A 40 -13.49 20.52 -2.63
N SER A 41 -12.91 19.92 -3.66
CA SER A 41 -13.53 19.82 -4.98
C SER A 41 -14.83 19.02 -4.95
N ALA A 42 -14.88 17.92 -4.20
CA ALA A 42 -16.09 17.14 -4.03
C ALA A 42 -17.17 17.90 -3.22
N ALA A 43 -16.76 18.69 -2.22
CA ALA A 43 -17.65 19.56 -1.45
C ALA A 43 -18.32 20.61 -2.36
N ALA A 44 -17.55 21.28 -3.22
CA ALA A 44 -18.05 22.25 -4.20
C ALA A 44 -19.10 21.60 -5.12
N VAL A 45 -18.77 20.45 -5.72
CA VAL A 45 -19.71 19.70 -6.58
C VAL A 45 -20.98 19.31 -5.82
N LYS A 46 -20.88 18.89 -4.55
CA LYS A 46 -22.03 18.52 -3.72
C LYS A 46 -22.97 19.71 -3.47
N ARG A 47 -22.46 20.94 -3.46
CA ARG A 47 -23.25 22.17 -3.36
C ARG A 47 -23.80 22.67 -4.70
N GLY A 48 -23.55 21.97 -5.80
CA GLY A 48 -23.95 22.37 -7.15
C GLY A 48 -22.99 23.37 -7.81
N GLU A 49 -21.80 23.55 -7.24
CA GLU A 49 -20.73 24.37 -7.82
C GLU A 49 -19.86 23.53 -8.78
N MET A 50 -18.99 24.19 -9.54
CA MET A 50 -17.99 23.50 -10.36
C MET A 50 -16.91 22.87 -9.47
N PRO A 51 -16.32 21.72 -9.88
CA PRO A 51 -15.15 21.19 -9.21
C PRO A 51 -14.00 22.19 -9.26
N LEU A 52 -13.11 22.10 -8.28
CA LEU A 52 -11.89 22.90 -8.29
C LEU A 52 -11.03 22.52 -9.51
N PRO A 53 -10.33 23.49 -10.12
CA PRO A 53 -9.49 23.21 -11.27
C PRO A 53 -8.37 22.24 -10.89
N PRO A 54 -7.93 21.37 -11.83
CA PRO A 54 -6.76 20.52 -11.61
C PRO A 54 -5.52 21.40 -11.40
N ASN A 55 -4.53 20.85 -10.69
CA ASN A 55 -3.24 21.51 -10.52
C ASN A 55 -2.39 21.29 -11.77
N GLU A 56 -2.50 22.21 -12.74
CA GLU A 56 -1.71 22.17 -13.96
C GLU A 56 -0.27 22.64 -13.72
N PRO A 57 0.73 22.01 -14.36
CA PRO A 57 2.11 22.48 -14.27
C PRO A 57 2.28 23.79 -15.04
N GLU A 58 3.04 24.73 -14.48
CA GLU A 58 3.40 25.96 -15.17
C GLU A 58 4.46 25.68 -16.25
N VAL A 59 4.04 25.72 -17.52
CA VAL A 59 4.92 25.49 -18.69
C VAL A 59 4.62 26.48 -19.81
N SER A 60 5.63 26.79 -20.62
CA SER A 60 5.52 27.76 -21.72
C SER A 60 4.65 27.27 -22.88
N GLU A 61 4.74 25.97 -23.21
CA GLU A 61 4.01 25.35 -24.31
C GLU A 61 3.63 23.91 -23.93
N PRO A 62 2.43 23.68 -23.36
CA PRO A 62 1.96 22.33 -23.06
C PRO A 62 1.68 21.56 -24.37
N LEU A 63 2.01 20.27 -24.39
CA LEU A 63 1.66 19.39 -25.50
C LEU A 63 0.38 18.62 -25.16
N LYS A 64 -0.12 17.83 -26.12
CA LYS A 64 -1.40 17.10 -25.99
C LYS A 64 -1.52 16.26 -24.71
N HIS A 65 -0.44 15.55 -24.33
CA HIS A 65 -0.41 14.64 -23.17
C HIS A 65 0.84 14.86 -22.28
N ILE A 66 1.73 15.78 -22.66
CA ILE A 66 2.97 16.06 -21.93
C ILE A 66 2.81 17.43 -21.29
N SER A 67 3.12 17.52 -19.99
CA SER A 67 2.93 18.73 -19.17
C SER A 67 1.46 19.14 -19.03
N VAL A 68 0.57 18.16 -18.92
CA VAL A 68 -0.86 18.34 -18.62
C VAL A 68 -1.27 17.38 -17.50
N SER A 69 -2.20 17.80 -16.64
CA SER A 69 -2.74 16.98 -15.55
C SER A 69 -3.79 15.99 -16.06
N GLU A 70 -3.35 14.86 -16.61
CA GLU A 70 -4.24 13.77 -16.99
C GLU A 70 -4.46 12.76 -15.85
N PRO A 71 -5.65 12.13 -15.77
CA PRO A 71 -5.89 11.03 -14.85
C PRO A 71 -4.92 9.87 -15.12
N VAL A 72 -4.35 9.31 -14.05
CA VAL A 72 -3.48 8.13 -14.14
C VAL A 72 -4.25 6.91 -14.62
N GLN A 73 -3.55 5.99 -15.29
CA GLN A 73 -4.09 4.68 -15.65
C GLN A 73 -4.62 3.95 -14.40
N ASP A 74 -5.75 3.26 -14.57
CA ASP A 74 -6.45 2.48 -13.54
C ASP A 74 -6.97 3.28 -12.34
N ILE A 75 -7.06 4.62 -12.45
CA ILE A 75 -7.55 5.46 -11.36
C ILE A 75 -8.96 5.06 -10.91
N GLU A 76 -9.83 4.69 -11.84
CA GLU A 76 -11.20 4.30 -11.55
C GLU A 76 -11.25 3.07 -10.64
N ASP A 77 -10.46 2.05 -10.96
CA ASP A 77 -10.39 0.83 -10.17
C ASP A 77 -9.78 1.09 -8.79
N ARG A 78 -8.81 2.01 -8.69
CA ARG A 78 -8.22 2.41 -7.40
C ARG A 78 -9.23 3.12 -6.49
N VAL A 79 -10.04 4.03 -7.03
CA VAL A 79 -11.00 4.81 -6.21
C VAL A 79 -12.30 4.06 -5.92
N THR A 80 -12.65 3.06 -6.74
CA THR A 80 -13.84 2.21 -6.54
C THR A 80 -13.55 0.95 -5.72
N GLY A 81 -12.28 0.67 -5.42
CA GLY A 81 -11.88 -0.54 -4.70
C GLY A 81 -11.89 -1.81 -5.57
N ARG A 82 -11.91 -1.68 -6.89
CA ARG A 82 -11.80 -2.82 -7.83
C ARG A 82 -10.36 -3.21 -8.14
N ALA A 83 -9.41 -2.29 -7.93
CA ALA A 83 -7.99 -2.58 -8.08
C ALA A 83 -7.58 -3.70 -7.12
N LYS A 84 -6.94 -4.75 -7.65
CA LYS A 84 -6.43 -5.87 -6.87
C LYS A 84 -4.96 -5.64 -6.52
N TYR A 85 -4.63 -5.84 -5.25
CA TYR A 85 -3.29 -5.91 -4.72
C TYR A 85 -2.88 -7.37 -4.51
N THR A 86 -1.59 -7.62 -4.27
CA THR A 86 -1.04 -8.97 -4.12
C THR A 86 -1.80 -9.83 -3.11
N ASP A 87 -2.27 -9.22 -2.02
CA ASP A 87 -2.97 -9.92 -0.94
C ASP A 87 -4.44 -10.24 -1.27
N ASP A 88 -5.01 -9.63 -2.32
CA ASP A 88 -6.40 -9.90 -2.75
C ASP A 88 -6.51 -11.18 -3.60
N TYR A 89 -5.39 -11.72 -4.07
CA TYR A 89 -5.38 -12.92 -4.90
C TYR A 89 -5.45 -14.18 -4.04
N VAL A 90 -6.39 -15.06 -4.38
CA VAL A 90 -6.54 -16.39 -3.78
C VAL A 90 -6.64 -17.43 -4.89
N PHE A 91 -5.89 -18.51 -4.76
CA PHE A 91 -5.84 -19.61 -5.72
C PHE A 91 -6.21 -20.93 -5.07
N GLU A 92 -6.77 -21.86 -5.85
CA GLU A 92 -6.99 -23.22 -5.40
C GLU A 92 -5.65 -23.88 -5.02
N GLY A 93 -5.59 -24.47 -3.82
CA GLY A 93 -4.37 -25.10 -3.30
C GLY A 93 -3.29 -24.13 -2.79
N MET A 94 -3.58 -22.83 -2.69
CA MET A 94 -2.64 -21.84 -2.15
C MET A 94 -2.24 -22.18 -0.70
N LEU A 95 -0.93 -22.16 -0.43
CA LEU A 95 -0.39 -22.32 0.92
C LEU A 95 -0.11 -20.94 1.54
N PHE A 96 -0.40 -20.81 2.84
CA PHE A 96 -0.06 -19.61 3.61
C PHE A 96 1.29 -19.79 4.30
N GLY A 97 2.22 -18.89 4.01
CA GLY A 97 3.57 -18.90 4.58
C GLY A 97 3.68 -18.01 5.83
N ARG A 98 4.48 -18.44 6.81
CA ARG A 98 4.89 -17.61 7.95
C ARG A 98 6.38 -17.81 8.22
N THR A 99 7.10 -16.70 8.43
CA THR A 99 8.52 -16.74 8.77
C THR A 99 8.71 -16.68 10.29
N LEU A 100 9.48 -17.61 10.85
CA LEU A 100 10.04 -17.47 12.19
C LEU A 100 11.30 -16.60 12.10
N ARG A 101 11.32 -15.46 12.82
CA ARG A 101 12.43 -14.50 12.81
C ARG A 101 13.26 -14.62 14.09
N ALA A 102 14.53 -14.19 14.01
CA ALA A 102 15.41 -14.14 15.17
C ALA A 102 14.83 -13.25 16.27
N ARG A 103 14.95 -13.68 17.53
CA ARG A 103 14.55 -12.90 18.71
C ARG A 103 15.66 -12.00 19.25
N TYR A 104 16.87 -12.21 18.76
CA TYR A 104 18.07 -11.50 19.19
C TYR A 104 18.70 -10.81 17.98
N PRO A 105 19.24 -9.59 18.13
CA PRO A 105 19.84 -8.86 17.01
C PRO A 105 21.11 -9.56 16.47
N HIS A 106 21.81 -10.31 17.31
CA HIS A 106 22.97 -11.10 16.92
C HIS A 106 23.06 -12.36 17.78
N ALA A 107 23.09 -13.53 17.15
CA ALA A 107 23.21 -14.82 17.82
C ALA A 107 23.69 -15.89 16.85
N ARG A 108 24.40 -16.89 17.37
CA ARG A 108 24.72 -18.11 16.63
C ARG A 108 23.59 -19.12 16.79
N ILE A 109 23.07 -19.64 15.68
CA ILE A 109 22.08 -20.72 15.69
C ILE A 109 22.79 -22.03 16.04
N LEU A 110 22.49 -22.58 17.22
CA LEU A 110 23.05 -23.87 17.64
C LEU A 110 22.19 -25.05 17.20
N ARG A 111 20.87 -24.87 17.18
CA ARG A 111 19.89 -25.91 16.83
C ARG A 111 18.57 -25.27 16.39
N ILE A 112 17.92 -25.90 15.41
CA ILE A 112 16.52 -25.65 15.03
C ILE A 112 15.77 -26.96 15.22
N ASP A 113 14.68 -26.94 16.00
CA ASP A 113 13.80 -28.10 16.17
C ASP A 113 12.43 -27.80 15.56
N THR A 114 12.08 -28.52 14.49
CA THR A 114 10.84 -28.30 13.74
C THR A 114 9.74 -29.30 14.10
N SER A 115 10.00 -30.24 15.01
CA SER A 115 9.11 -31.37 15.31
C SER A 115 7.70 -30.94 15.73
N ALA A 116 7.60 -30.02 16.69
CA ALA A 116 6.33 -29.52 17.18
C ALA A 116 5.53 -28.80 16.08
N ALA A 117 6.19 -27.99 15.24
CA ALA A 117 5.54 -27.28 14.15
C ALA A 117 5.02 -28.24 13.07
N LYS A 118 5.80 -29.25 12.69
CA LYS A 118 5.40 -30.28 11.71
C LYS A 118 4.21 -31.11 12.17
N ALA A 119 4.03 -31.28 13.49
CA ALA A 119 2.92 -32.06 14.05
C ALA A 119 1.58 -31.29 14.12
N LEU A 120 1.57 -29.98 13.86
CA LEU A 120 0.36 -29.18 13.93
C LEU A 120 -0.60 -29.50 12.77
N PRO A 121 -1.91 -29.66 13.03
CA PRO A 121 -2.90 -29.80 11.96
C PRO A 121 -2.85 -28.61 10.99
N GLY A 122 -2.91 -28.89 9.69
CA GLY A 122 -2.89 -27.88 8.63
C GLY A 122 -1.49 -27.40 8.20
N VAL A 123 -0.42 -27.82 8.89
CA VAL A 123 0.95 -27.52 8.43
C VAL A 123 1.31 -28.43 7.27
N ARG A 124 1.51 -27.82 6.09
CA ARG A 124 1.95 -28.53 4.89
C ARG A 124 3.45 -28.85 4.91
N ALA A 125 4.28 -27.91 5.36
CA ALA A 125 5.73 -28.05 5.43
C ALA A 125 6.31 -27.07 6.46
N VAL A 126 7.49 -27.41 6.99
CA VAL A 126 8.33 -26.50 7.77
C VAL A 126 9.72 -26.54 7.15
N LEU A 127 10.10 -25.42 6.53
CA LEU A 127 11.32 -25.31 5.72
C LEU A 127 12.43 -24.62 6.52
N THR A 128 13.65 -25.13 6.43
CA THR A 128 14.87 -24.56 7.03
C THR A 128 15.91 -24.25 5.94
N ALA A 129 17.11 -23.83 6.34
CA ALA A 129 18.25 -23.71 5.44
C ALA A 129 18.59 -25.03 4.71
N ASP A 130 18.25 -26.18 5.30
CA ASP A 130 18.52 -27.50 4.74
C ASP A 130 17.65 -27.81 3.51
N ASP A 131 16.55 -27.08 3.32
CA ASP A 131 15.61 -27.25 2.21
C ASP A 131 15.93 -26.34 1.00
N VAL A 132 16.95 -25.49 1.09
CA VAL A 132 17.33 -24.57 0.01
C VAL A 132 18.08 -25.35 -1.09
N PRO A 133 17.57 -25.39 -2.33
CA PRO A 133 18.29 -26.04 -3.43
C PRO A 133 19.47 -25.16 -3.85
N GLY A 134 20.69 -25.60 -3.53
CA GLY A 134 21.93 -24.90 -3.92
C GLY A 134 22.63 -24.24 -2.73
N GLU A 135 23.41 -23.20 -3.02
CA GLU A 135 24.10 -22.45 -1.98
C GLU A 135 23.12 -21.50 -1.28
N ASN A 136 22.99 -21.62 0.05
CA ASN A 136 22.10 -20.78 0.86
C ASN A 136 22.72 -19.40 1.15
N ILE A 137 23.03 -18.68 0.07
CA ILE A 137 23.67 -17.36 0.07
C ILE A 137 22.95 -16.46 -0.94
N HIS A 138 23.06 -15.14 -0.74
CA HIS A 138 22.50 -14.13 -1.63
C HIS A 138 23.63 -13.28 -2.22
N GLY A 139 23.35 -12.62 -3.36
CA GLY A 139 24.28 -11.73 -4.04
C GLY A 139 24.80 -12.28 -5.38
N LEU A 140 24.65 -11.49 -6.46
CA LEU A 140 25.10 -11.88 -7.80
C LEU A 140 26.59 -11.53 -8.05
N VAL A 141 27.07 -10.45 -7.43
CA VAL A 141 28.41 -9.87 -7.67
C VAL A 141 29.32 -10.04 -6.46
N TYR A 142 28.79 -9.79 -5.27
CA TYR A 142 29.44 -10.09 -4.00
C TYR A 142 28.47 -10.95 -3.20
N LEU A 143 28.95 -12.11 -2.75
CA LEU A 143 28.22 -12.93 -1.81
C LEU A 143 28.26 -12.18 -0.47
N ASP A 144 27.18 -11.47 -0.14
CA ASP A 144 27.14 -10.47 0.93
C ASP A 144 26.62 -11.02 2.26
N TRP A 145 26.52 -12.35 2.37
CA TRP A 145 26.22 -13.02 3.63
C TRP A 145 27.48 -13.61 4.23
N ASP A 146 28.11 -12.84 5.13
CA ASP A 146 29.20 -13.35 5.98
C ASP A 146 28.63 -14.47 6.87
N VAL A 147 29.02 -15.72 6.60
CA VAL A 147 28.88 -16.84 7.54
C VAL A 147 29.93 -16.78 8.64
#